data_AF-A0A7C1AIL7-F1
#
_entry.id   AF-A0A7C1AIL7-F1
#
_cell.length_a   1.000
_cell.length_b   1.000
_cell.length_c   1.000
_cell.angle_alpha   90.00
_cell.angle_beta   90.00
_cell.angle_gamma   90.00
#
_symmetry.space_group_name_H-M   'P 1'
#
loop_
_entity.id
_entity.type
_entity.pdbx_description
1 polymer ?
#
loop_
_entity_poly.entity_id
_entity_poly.type
_entity_poly.pdbx_seq_one_letter_code
_entity_poly.pdbx_strand_id
1 'polypeptide(L)' 'MGGQSGIEIGLNAAIVGVRDGQPHILVTREGNGWDALPYGPFAPLDHRTLDIGLRNWVREQT' A
#
# COMPACT_ATOMS: atom_id res chain seq x y z
N MET A 1 33.66 1.94 -3.26
CA MET A 1 32.69 1.80 -2.17
C MET A 1 31.42 1.22 -2.80
N GLY A 2 31.27 -0.11 -2.78
CA GLY A 2 30.21 -0.79 -3.52
C GLY A 2 28.86 -0.42 -2.94
N GLY A 3 28.02 0.28 -3.72
CA GLY A 3 26.63 0.52 -3.35
C GLY A 3 25.95 -0.82 -3.17
N GLN A 4 25.40 -1.09 -2.00
CA GLN A 4 24.49 -2.19 -1.85
C GLN A 4 23.26 -1.85 -2.70
N SER A 5 23.14 -2.49 -3.86
CA SER A 5 21.92 -2.46 -4.66
C SER A 5 20.84 -3.21 -3.87
N GLY A 6 20.25 -2.55 -2.87
CA GLY A 6 19.13 -3.08 -2.12
C GLY A 6 17.92 -3.20 -3.04
N ILE A 7 17.28 -4.36 -3.05
CA ILE A 7 15.98 -4.53 -3.71
C ILE A 7 14.95 -3.85 -2.82
N GLU A 8 14.31 -2.80 -3.32
CA GLU A 8 13.12 -2.23 -2.69
C GLU A 8 11.88 -3.01 -3.16
N ILE A 9 11.05 -3.41 -2.21
CA ILE A 9 9.79 -4.10 -2.48
C ILE A 9 8.66 -3.12 -2.16
N GLY A 10 7.93 -2.72 -3.19
CA GLY A 10 6.70 -1.91 -3.04
C GLY A 10 5.49 -2.80 -2.75
N LEU A 11 4.67 -2.40 -1.79
CA LEU A 11 3.39 -3.02 -1.46
C LEU A 11 2.26 -2.11 -1.98
N ASN A 12 1.25 -2.72 -2.63
CA ASN A 12 0.06 -2.03 -3.14
C ASN A 12 -1.19 -2.85 -2.79
N ALA A 13 -2.25 -2.20 -2.31
CA ALA A 13 -3.49 -2.87 -1.92
C ALA A 13 -4.67 -2.43 -2.79
N ALA A 14 -5.26 -3.36 -3.55
CA ALA A 14 -6.55 -3.14 -4.20
C ALA A 14 -7.67 -3.70 -3.30
N ILE A 15 -8.38 -2.81 -2.61
CA ILE A 15 -9.50 -3.19 -1.74
C ILE A 15 -10.80 -2.86 -2.46
N VAL A 16 -11.56 -3.89 -2.81
CA VAL A 16 -12.83 -3.77 -3.53
C VAL A 16 -14.01 -4.05 -2.63
N GLY A 17 -15.08 -3.28 -2.79
CA GLY A 17 -16.36 -3.46 -2.12
C GLY A 17 -17.50 -3.31 -3.10
N VAL A 18 -18.71 -3.70 -2.69
CA VAL A 18 -19.94 -3.48 -3.46
C VAL A 18 -20.89 -2.65 -2.61
N ARG A 19 -21.39 -1.56 -3.17
CA ARG A 19 -22.41 -0.70 -2.54
C ARG A 19 -23.48 -0.37 -3.59
N ASP A 20 -24.75 -0.52 -3.21
CA ASP A 20 -25.89 -0.30 -4.11
C ASP A 20 -25.80 -1.09 -5.43
N GLY A 21 -25.26 -2.31 -5.36
CA GLY A 21 -25.05 -3.18 -6.53
C GLY A 21 -23.88 -2.75 -7.44
N GLN A 22 -23.16 -1.69 -7.09
CA GLN A 22 -22.06 -1.16 -7.89
C GLN A 22 -20.70 -1.47 -7.24
N PRO A 23 -19.70 -1.97 -8.00
CA PRO A 23 -18.36 -2.20 -7.49
C PRO A 23 -17.65 -0.87 -7.21
N HIS A 24 -16.93 -0.80 -6.09
CA HIS A 24 -16.16 0.36 -5.66
C HIS A 24 -14.76 -0.10 -5.25
N ILE A 25 -13.77 0.77 -5.41
CA ILE A 25 -12.41 0.55 -4.94
C ILE A 25 -12.02 1.62 -3.93
N LEU A 26 -11.29 1.22 -2.88
CA LEU A 26 -10.75 2.14 -1.89
C LEU A 26 -9.56 2.89 -2.48
N VAL A 27 -9.59 4.21 -2.38
CA VAL A 27 -8.53 5.10 -2.83
C VAL A 27 -8.01 5.97 -1.68
N THR A 28 -6.74 6.32 -1.72
CA THR A 28 -6.12 7.23 -0.75
C THR A 28 -6.27 8.68 -1.21
N ARG A 29 -6.21 9.61 -0.24
CA ARG A 29 -6.30 11.05 -0.50
C ARG A 29 -4.95 11.72 -0.26
N GLU A 30 -3.92 11.30 -0.98
CA GLU A 30 -2.57 11.89 -0.84
C GLU A 30 -2.34 13.00 -1.89
N GLY A 31 -2.31 14.26 -1.39
CA GLY A 31 -1.45 15.39 -1.81
C GLY A 31 -1.45 15.95 -3.24
N ASN A 32 -1.64 15.17 -4.30
CA ASN A 32 -1.39 15.58 -5.70
C ASN A 32 -2.64 15.63 -6.59
N GLY A 33 -3.81 15.33 -6.02
CA GLY A 33 -5.10 15.40 -6.70
C GLY A 33 -5.46 14.18 -7.55
N TRP A 34 -4.66 13.11 -7.53
CA TRP A 34 -4.95 11.86 -8.24
C TRP A 34 -5.40 10.77 -7.27
N ASP A 35 -6.37 9.96 -7.69
CA ASP A 35 -6.77 8.77 -6.96
C ASP A 35 -5.64 7.71 -7.02
N ALA A 36 -5.24 7.20 -5.85
CA ALA A 36 -4.22 6.17 -5.74
C ALA A 36 -4.69 5.02 -4.85
N LEU A 37 -4.14 3.82 -5.05
CA LEU A 37 -4.31 2.71 -4.11
C LEU A 37 -3.47 2.94 -2.86
N PRO A 38 -3.83 2.38 -1.70
CA PRO A 38 -2.92 2.32 -0.55
C PRO A 38 -1.61 1.64 -0.94
N TYR A 39 -0.49 2.30 -0.67
CA TYR A 39 0.83 1.82 -1.08
C TYR A 39 1.93 2.18 -0.08
N GLY A 40 3.06 1.48 -0.16
CA GLY A 40 4.26 1.86 0.59
C GLY A 40 5.35 0.79 0.56
N PRO A 41 6.56 1.10 1.04
CA PRO A 41 7.68 0.16 1.04
C PRO A 41 7.49 -0.98 2.05
N PHE A 42 7.99 -2.16 1.72
CA PHE A 42 8.20 -3.23 2.69
C PHE A 42 9.47 -2.94 3.50
N ALA A 43 9.34 -2.79 4.81
CA ALA A 43 10.46 -2.65 5.74
C ALA A 43 10.66 -3.96 6.52
N PRO A 44 11.63 -4.83 6.19
CA PRO A 44 11.79 -6.14 6.83
C PRO A 44 12.03 -6.10 8.35
N LEU A 45 12.58 -4.98 8.84
CA LEU A 45 12.82 -4.77 10.27
C LEU A 45 11.53 -4.48 11.04
N ASP A 46 10.56 -3.84 10.41
CA ASP A 46 9.30 -3.42 11.02
C ASP A 46 8.13 -4.37 10.65
N HIS A 47 8.20 -4.97 9.46
CA HIS A 47 7.19 -5.85 8.88
C HIS A 47 7.72 -7.29 8.85
N ARG A 48 7.33 -8.09 9.84
CA ARG A 48 7.71 -9.52 9.91
C ARG A 48 7.24 -10.33 8.70
N THR A 49 6.22 -9.88 7.98
CA THR A 49 5.70 -10.49 6.74
C THR A 49 5.21 -9.42 5.77
N LEU A 50 5.10 -9.77 4.49
CA LEU A 50 4.51 -8.91 3.45
C LEU A 50 3.05 -8.53 3.79
N ASP A 51 2.25 -9.48 4.29
CA ASP A 51 0.85 -9.23 4.68
C ASP A 51 0.74 -8.23 5.84
N ILE A 52 1.62 -8.34 6.86
CA ILE A 52 1.65 -7.37 7.96
C ILE A 52 1.97 -5.97 7.43
N GLY A 53 3.00 -5.84 6.59
CA GLY A 53 3.35 -4.56 5.97
C GLY A 53 2.23 -3.98 5.11
N LEU A 54 1.57 -4.83 4.30
CA LEU A 54 0.45 -4.42 3.45
C LEU A 54 -0.73 -3.89 4.30
N ARG A 55 -1.08 -4.60 5.38
CA ARG A 55 -2.16 -4.18 6.28
C ARG A 55 -1.82 -2.94 7.09
N ASN A 56 -0.53 -2.70 7.40
CA ASN A 56 -0.09 -1.47 8.05
C ASN A 56 -0.35 -0.27 7.13
N TRP A 57 0.14 -0.34 5.88
CA TRP A 57 -0.05 0.74 4.90
C TRP A 57 -1.52 1.06 4.63
N VAL A 58 -2.38 0.04 4.55
CA VAL A 58 -3.82 0.24 4.43
C VAL A 58 -4.36 1.04 5.62
N ARG A 59 -4.05 0.64 6.86
CA ARG A 59 -4.56 1.32 8.07
C ARG A 59 -4.07 2.77 8.21
N GLU A 60 -2.88 3.06 7.71
CA GLU A 60 -2.30 4.42 7.79
C GLU A 60 -2.92 5.38 6.78
N GLN A 61 -3.43 4.88 5.64
CA GLN A 61 -3.85 5.71 4.50
C GLN A 61 -5.38 5.78 4.28
N THR A 62 -6.18 5.02 5.03
CA THR A 62 -7.63 4.89 4.81
C THR A 62 -8.40 4.97 6.12
#